data_AF-A0A0Q8NAT1-F1
#
_entry.id   AF-A0A0Q8NAT1-F1
#
_cell.length_a   1.000
_cell.length_b   1.000
_cell.length_c   1.000
_cell.angle_alpha   90.00
_cell.angle_beta   90.00
_cell.angle_gamma   90.00
#
_symmetry.space_group_name_H-M   'P 1'
#
loop_
_entity.id
_entity.type
_entity.pdbx_description
1 polymer ?
#
loop_
_entity_poly.entity_id
_entity_poly.type
_entity_poly.pdbx_seq_one_letter_code
_entity_poly.pdbx_strand_id
1 'polypeptide(L)'
;MSLDIRYKIENTDTYFRRDELNTLLFYVKNINNSLAAKLYFLLEKEIAFRLKNDLNIANLNSFNDMQAHFDLSYIEESIQLITTQIIPALQNETLNMWEKYSGFENLKNEVNIGNRNDWSSNLSIDHDYVPEDMDYYIDMIIEIKELLQKSLNLNIPLTVIYED
;
A
#
# COMPACT_ATOMS: atom_id res chain seq x y z
N MET A 1 0.26 17.03 -8.71
CA MET A 1 1.13 17.20 -7.53
C MET A 1 1.33 15.79 -7.00
N SER A 2 2.57 15.31 -6.93
CA SER A 2 2.85 13.96 -6.48
C SER A 2 2.58 13.90 -4.99
N LEU A 3 1.49 13.23 -4.61
CA LEU A 3 1.23 12.99 -3.20
C LEU A 3 2.26 11.98 -2.70
N ASP A 4 3.24 12.47 -1.97
CA ASP A 4 4.16 11.64 -1.22
C ASP A 4 3.47 11.22 0.08
N ILE A 5 3.63 9.95 0.44
CA ILE A 5 3.12 9.42 1.69
C ILE A 5 4.31 9.11 2.56
N ARG A 6 4.42 9.84 3.66
CA ARG A 6 5.40 9.56 4.70
C ARG A 6 4.80 8.64 5.76
N TYR A 7 5.50 7.54 6.01
CA TYR A 7 5.20 6.60 7.08
C TYR A 7 6.19 6.83 8.20
N LYS A 8 5.69 7.05 9.43
CA LYS A 8 6.53 7.31 10.59
C LYS A 8 6.20 6.40 11.75
N ILE A 9 7.24 5.85 12.38
CA ILE A 9 7.16 5.13 13.65
C ILE A 9 8.39 5.45 14.52
N GLU A 10 8.14 6.18 15.60
CA GLU A 10 9.17 6.79 16.44
C GLU A 10 10.16 7.66 15.62
N ASN A 11 11.43 7.25 15.58
CA ASN A 11 12.53 7.91 14.86
C ASN A 11 12.81 7.29 13.49
N THR A 12 11.97 6.35 13.03
CA THR A 12 12.07 5.76 11.69
C THR A 12 10.98 6.35 10.83
N ASP A 13 11.36 6.78 9.63
CA ASP A 13 10.45 7.16 8.57
C ASP A 13 10.88 6.62 7.21
N THR A 14 9.91 6.50 6.31
CA THR A 14 10.13 6.28 4.88
C THR A 14 9.07 7.04 4.09
N TYR A 15 9.31 7.22 2.80
CA TYR A 15 8.50 8.00 1.88
C TYR A 15 8.21 7.16 0.64
N PHE A 16 6.94 7.10 0.26
CA PHE A 16 6.52 6.46 -0.98
C PHE A 16 5.66 7.41 -1.78
N ARG A 17 5.90 7.50 -3.10
CA ARG A 17 4.94 8.17 -3.98
C ARG A 17 3.67 7.34 -4.02
N ARG A 18 2.52 7.99 -3.87
CA ARG A 18 1.22 7.31 -3.86
C ARG A 18 1.00 6.42 -5.09
N ASP A 19 1.37 6.89 -6.28
CA ASP A 19 1.19 6.15 -7.53
C ASP A 19 2.00 4.84 -7.56
N GLU A 20 3.20 4.85 -6.98
CA GLU A 20 4.07 3.69 -6.89
C GLU A 20 3.52 2.68 -5.88
N LEU A 21 3.08 3.16 -4.72
CA LEU A 21 2.43 2.33 -3.72
C LEU A 21 1.15 1.72 -4.26
N ASN A 22 0.36 2.49 -5.00
CA ASN A 22 -0.86 2.01 -5.64
C ASN A 22 -0.57 0.93 -6.69
N THR A 23 0.52 1.09 -7.46
CA THR A 23 0.99 0.08 -8.41
C THR A 23 1.36 -1.22 -7.69
N LEU A 24 2.15 -1.12 -6.61
CA LEU A 24 2.51 -2.27 -5.78
C LEU A 24 1.27 -2.96 -5.19
N LEU A 25 0.35 -2.21 -4.58
CA LEU A 25 -0.86 -2.75 -3.99
C LEU A 25 -1.79 -3.39 -5.03
N PHE A 26 -1.85 -2.84 -6.25
CA PHE A 26 -2.57 -3.45 -7.36
C PHE A 26 -1.93 -4.78 -7.79
N TYR A 27 -0.59 -4.85 -7.87
CA TYR A 27 0.12 -6.10 -8.12
C TYR A 27 -0.19 -7.14 -7.03
N VAL A 28 -0.09 -6.75 -5.75
CA VAL A 28 -0.36 -7.61 -4.58
C VAL A 28 -1.82 -8.10 -4.56
N LYS A 29 -2.76 -7.24 -4.93
CA LYS A 29 -4.18 -7.61 -5.07
C LYS A 29 -4.39 -8.80 -6.01
N ASN A 30 -3.66 -8.83 -7.12
CA ASN A 30 -3.75 -9.90 -8.11
C ASN A 30 -3.14 -11.23 -7.62
N ILE A 31 -2.31 -11.19 -6.58
CA ILE A 31 -1.82 -12.39 -5.87
C ILE A 31 -2.85 -12.86 -4.84
N ASN A 32 -3.28 -11.96 -3.94
CA ASN A 32 -4.22 -12.27 -2.88
C ASN A 32 -5.04 -11.05 -2.46
N ASN A 33 -6.21 -10.88 -3.05
CA ASN A 33 -7.07 -9.71 -2.81
C ASN A 33 -7.45 -9.51 -1.33
N SER A 34 -7.70 -10.59 -0.58
CA SER A 34 -8.14 -10.48 0.80
C SER A 34 -7.02 -10.00 1.73
N LEU A 35 -5.80 -10.53 1.57
CA LEU A 35 -4.66 -10.10 2.37
C LEU A 35 -4.11 -8.74 1.90
N ALA A 36 -4.20 -8.44 0.60
CA ALA A 36 -3.89 -7.12 0.06
C ALA A 36 -4.74 -6.00 0.70
N ALA A 37 -6.03 -6.25 0.92
CA ALA A 37 -6.91 -5.32 1.59
C ALA A 37 -6.42 -4.98 3.01
N LYS A 38 -5.97 -6.00 3.75
CA LYS A 38 -5.43 -5.83 5.12
C LYS A 38 -4.17 -4.97 5.09
N LEU A 39 -3.24 -5.29 4.19
CA LEU A 39 -2.02 -4.51 3.98
C LEU A 39 -2.33 -3.04 3.63
N TYR A 40 -3.27 -2.81 2.72
CA TYR A 40 -3.72 -1.46 2.36
C TYR A 40 -4.20 -0.66 3.58
N PHE A 41 -5.03 -1.23 4.44
CA PHE A 41 -5.52 -0.51 5.63
C PHE A 41 -4.42 -0.23 6.66
N LEU A 42 -3.38 -1.06 6.75
CA LEU A 42 -2.22 -0.78 7.59
C LEU A 42 -1.34 0.36 7.05
N LEU A 43 -1.51 0.73 5.79
CA LEU A 43 -0.76 1.77 5.09
C LEU A 43 -1.60 3.03 4.79
N GLU A 44 -2.87 3.02 5.18
CA GLU A 44 -3.76 4.16 5.01
C GLU A 44 -4.20 4.73 6.36
N LYS A 45 -4.56 6.01 6.38
CA LYS A 45 -5.14 6.64 7.57
C LYS A 45 -6.36 5.85 8.03
N GLU A 46 -6.53 5.65 9.34
CA GLU A 46 -7.63 4.89 9.98
C GLU A 46 -9.03 5.27 9.44
N ILE A 47 -9.22 6.52 9.00
CA ILE A 47 -10.46 6.98 8.39
C ILE A 47 -10.86 6.14 7.16
N ALA A 48 -9.90 5.66 6.36
CA ALA A 48 -10.15 4.82 5.19
C ALA A 48 -10.78 3.47 5.59
N PHE A 49 -10.24 2.83 6.64
CA PHE A 49 -10.80 1.59 7.19
C PHE A 49 -12.24 1.81 7.69
N ARG A 50 -12.47 2.89 8.44
CA ARG A 50 -13.79 3.19 8.99
C ARG A 50 -14.83 3.46 7.93
N LEU A 51 -14.50 4.27 6.93
CA LEU A 51 -15.38 4.55 5.80
C LEU A 51 -15.72 3.27 5.03
N LYS A 52 -14.75 2.37 4.82
CA LYS A 52 -15.01 1.11 4.11
C LYS A 52 -15.94 0.16 4.87
N ASN A 53 -15.89 0.18 6.20
CA ASN A 53 -16.64 -0.72 7.08
C ASN A 53 -17.89 -0.07 7.69
N ASP A 54 -18.36 1.06 7.14
CA ASP A 54 -19.52 1.82 7.63
C ASP A 54 -19.45 2.15 9.14
N LEU A 55 -18.23 2.40 9.63
CA LEU A 55 -17.96 2.77 11.02
C LEU A 55 -17.97 4.28 11.21
N ASN A 56 -18.30 4.73 12.42
CA ASN A 56 -18.30 6.15 12.75
C ASN A 56 -16.87 6.74 12.68
N ILE A 57 -16.68 7.75 11.83
CA ILE A 57 -15.41 8.49 11.68
C ILE A 57 -15.16 9.49 12.82
N ALA A 58 -16.14 9.73 13.69
CA ALA A 58 -16.08 10.66 14.82
C ALA A 58 -15.52 12.03 14.42
N ASN A 59 -14.48 12.50 15.11
CA ASN A 59 -13.80 13.78 14.83
C ASN A 59 -12.51 13.60 14.02
N LEU A 60 -12.35 12.46 13.31
CA LEU A 60 -11.18 12.22 12.47
C LEU A 60 -11.19 13.18 11.28
N ASN A 61 -10.03 13.77 11.00
CA ASN A 61 -9.82 14.69 9.89
C ASN A 61 -8.71 14.15 9.00
N SER A 62 -9.04 13.77 7.76
CA SER A 62 -8.11 13.21 6.78
C SER A 62 -7.01 14.19 6.35
N PHE A 63 -7.18 15.50 6.57
CA PHE A 63 -6.18 16.52 6.27
C PHE A 63 -5.04 16.59 7.31
N ASN A 64 -5.22 15.99 8.48
CA ASN A 64 -4.18 15.97 9.53
C ASN A 64 -3.36 14.69 9.47
N ASP A 65 -2.15 14.72 10.03
CA ASP A 65 -1.37 13.53 10.37
C ASP A 65 -2.22 12.58 11.22
N MET A 66 -2.22 11.30 10.88
CA MET A 66 -3.10 10.33 11.53
C MET A 66 -2.46 8.96 11.61
N GLN A 67 -2.84 8.19 12.62
CA GLN A 67 -2.46 6.79 12.70
C GLN A 67 -3.15 5.98 11.60
N ALA A 68 -2.43 4.99 11.08
CA ALA A 68 -3.01 3.95 10.26
C ALA A 68 -3.96 3.06 11.06
N HIS A 69 -4.71 2.21 10.35
CA HIS A 69 -5.40 1.13 11.03
C HIS A 69 -4.42 0.24 11.80
N PHE A 70 -4.80 -0.19 13.00
CA PHE A 70 -3.95 -1.03 13.86
C PHE A 70 -4.70 -2.29 14.30
N ASP A 71 -4.31 -3.40 13.69
CA ASP A 71 -4.78 -4.74 14.06
C ASP A 71 -3.60 -5.71 14.00
N LEU A 72 -3.31 -6.38 15.12
CA LEU A 72 -2.15 -7.26 15.24
C LEU A 72 -2.22 -8.44 14.27
N SER A 73 -3.42 -8.99 14.06
CA SER A 73 -3.62 -10.09 13.12
C SER A 73 -3.35 -9.63 11.70
N TYR A 74 -3.83 -8.43 11.32
CA TYR A 74 -3.57 -7.88 10.00
C TYR A 74 -2.07 -7.66 9.77
N ILE A 75 -1.35 -7.19 10.79
CA ILE A 75 0.10 -6.97 10.71
C ILE A 75 0.83 -8.30 10.50
N GLU A 76 0.55 -9.31 11.32
CA GLU A 76 1.19 -10.64 11.22
C GLU A 76 0.90 -11.31 9.87
N GLU A 77 -0.36 -11.30 9.43
CA GLU A 77 -0.76 -11.85 8.14
C GLU A 77 -0.14 -11.09 6.96
N SER A 78 0.02 -9.77 7.06
CA SER A 78 0.66 -8.95 6.02
C SER A 78 2.16 -9.23 5.95
N ILE A 79 2.85 -9.38 7.08
CA ILE A 79 4.27 -9.79 7.10
C ILE A 79 4.44 -11.18 6.46
N GLN A 80 3.53 -12.11 6.76
CA GLN A 80 3.53 -13.43 6.16
C GLN A 80 3.24 -13.37 4.66
N LEU A 81 2.25 -12.58 4.22
CA LEU A 81 1.94 -12.35 2.81
C LEU A 81 3.18 -11.86 2.06
N ILE A 82 3.85 -10.83 2.59
CA ILE A 82 5.05 -10.25 1.96
C ILE A 82 6.13 -11.31 1.79
N THR A 83 6.43 -12.04 2.85
CA THR A 83 7.54 -13.00 2.87
C THR A 83 7.28 -14.24 2.03
N THR A 84 6.05 -14.74 2.01
CA THR A 84 5.73 -16.05 1.42
C THR A 84 5.10 -15.98 0.03
N GLN A 85 4.53 -14.83 -0.35
CA GLN A 85 3.83 -14.68 -1.62
C GLN A 85 4.37 -13.50 -2.45
N ILE A 86 4.44 -12.29 -1.88
CA ILE A 86 4.76 -11.08 -2.69
C ILE A 86 6.22 -11.09 -3.15
N ILE A 87 7.19 -11.21 -2.23
CA ILE A 87 8.62 -11.22 -2.60
C ILE A 87 8.92 -12.37 -3.57
N PRO A 88 8.50 -13.62 -3.32
CA PRO A 88 8.70 -14.69 -4.29
C PRO A 88 8.03 -14.44 -5.65
N ALA A 89 6.84 -13.84 -5.69
CA ALA A 89 6.16 -13.53 -6.94
C ALA A 89 6.94 -12.50 -7.77
N LEU A 90 7.38 -11.40 -7.13
CA LEU A 90 8.19 -10.36 -7.77
C LEU A 90 9.53 -10.93 -8.28
N GLN A 91 10.21 -11.75 -7.48
CA GLN A 91 11.51 -12.36 -7.84
C GLN A 91 11.42 -13.35 -9.00
N ASN A 92 10.26 -14.02 -9.16
CA ASN A 92 10.04 -15.00 -10.23
C ASN A 92 9.34 -14.38 -11.45
N GLU A 93 9.07 -13.07 -11.43
CA GLU A 93 8.50 -12.41 -12.58
C GLU A 93 9.52 -12.33 -13.72
N THR A 94 9.08 -12.64 -14.93
CA THR A 94 9.95 -12.63 -16.13
C THR A 94 9.82 -11.37 -16.96
N LEU A 95 8.80 -10.56 -16.68
CA LEU A 95 8.50 -9.29 -17.32
C LEU A 95 8.64 -8.17 -16.30
N ASN A 96 9.01 -6.98 -16.76
CA ASN A 96 8.95 -5.81 -15.88
C ASN A 96 7.48 -5.41 -15.59
N MET A 97 7.27 -4.49 -14.65
CA MET A 97 5.93 -4.07 -14.23
C MET A 97 5.10 -3.56 -15.41
N TRP A 98 5.68 -2.81 -16.33
CA TRP A 98 4.94 -2.29 -17.48
C TRP A 98 4.61 -3.39 -18.49
N GLU A 99 5.58 -4.21 -18.87
CA GLU A 99 5.44 -5.30 -19.83
C GLU A 99 4.38 -6.32 -19.38
N LYS A 100 4.34 -6.63 -18.07
CA LYS A 100 3.32 -7.51 -17.48
C LYS A 100 1.89 -7.08 -17.81
N TYR A 101 1.67 -5.77 -17.88
CA TYR A 101 0.37 -5.17 -18.17
C TYR A 101 0.28 -4.61 -19.58
N SER A 102 1.11 -5.09 -20.52
CA SER A 102 1.09 -4.65 -21.92
C SER A 102 1.37 -3.15 -22.11
N GLY A 103 2.24 -2.58 -21.26
CA GLY A 103 2.69 -1.19 -21.28
C GLY A 103 2.11 -0.32 -20.16
N PHE A 104 2.79 0.81 -19.89
CA PHE A 104 2.43 1.73 -18.80
C PHE A 104 0.99 2.26 -18.90
N GLU A 105 0.52 2.66 -20.09
CA GLU A 105 -0.85 3.18 -20.26
C GLU A 105 -1.91 2.15 -19.89
N ASN A 106 -1.67 0.87 -20.20
CA ASN A 106 -2.58 -0.20 -19.84
C ASN A 106 -2.54 -0.48 -18.34
N LEU A 107 -1.35 -0.52 -17.73
CA LEU A 107 -1.20 -0.59 -16.27
C LEU A 107 -1.99 0.54 -15.57
N LYS A 108 -1.78 1.79 -15.99
CA LYS A 108 -2.48 2.98 -15.46
C LYS A 108 -4.00 2.82 -15.57
N ASN A 109 -4.49 2.38 -16.72
CA ASN A 109 -5.91 2.12 -16.92
C ASN A 109 -6.42 1.02 -15.98
N GLU A 110 -5.72 -0.11 -15.86
CA GLU A 110 -6.15 -1.21 -15.01
C GLU A 110 -6.19 -0.84 -13.52
N VAL A 111 -5.19 -0.08 -13.05
CA VAL A 111 -5.17 0.44 -11.67
C VAL A 111 -6.35 1.40 -11.44
N ASN A 112 -6.62 2.30 -12.38
CA ASN A 112 -7.66 3.34 -12.26
C ASN A 112 -9.09 2.83 -12.48
N ILE A 113 -9.29 1.64 -13.06
CA ILE A 113 -10.61 1.04 -13.34
C ILE A 113 -11.24 0.37 -12.10
N GLY A 114 -10.61 0.48 -10.93
CA GLY A 114 -11.00 -0.16 -9.66
C GLY A 114 -12.49 -0.46 -9.48
N ASN A 115 -12.81 -1.68 -9.03
CA ASN A 115 -14.19 -2.08 -8.78
C ASN A 115 -14.79 -1.16 -7.69
N ARG A 116 -15.84 -0.41 -8.04
CA ARG A 116 -16.46 0.61 -7.15
C ARG A 116 -16.84 0.09 -5.76
N ASN A 117 -17.06 -1.21 -5.60
CA ASN A 117 -17.44 -1.83 -4.33
C ASN A 117 -16.27 -2.46 -3.56
N ASP A 118 -15.03 -2.34 -4.05
CA ASP A 118 -13.83 -2.92 -3.44
C ASP A 118 -12.98 -1.86 -2.71
N TRP A 119 -11.98 -2.27 -1.92
CA TRP A 119 -11.01 -1.34 -1.32
C TRP A 119 -10.10 -0.71 -2.39
N SER A 120 -9.86 -1.45 -3.47
CA SER A 120 -8.99 -1.06 -4.57
C SER A 120 -9.54 0.07 -5.44
N SER A 121 -10.79 0.51 -5.24
CA SER A 121 -11.33 1.71 -5.89
C SER A 121 -10.65 3.01 -5.47
N ASN A 122 -9.84 2.98 -4.39
CA ASN A 122 -9.05 4.11 -3.93
C ASN A 122 -7.64 4.18 -4.53
N LEU A 123 -7.24 3.15 -5.29
CA LEU A 123 -5.98 3.12 -5.99
C LEU A 123 -6.06 3.95 -7.26
N SER A 124 -5.02 4.74 -7.51
CA SER A 124 -4.87 5.50 -8.74
C SER A 124 -3.40 5.71 -9.11
N ILE A 125 -3.14 5.87 -10.41
CA ILE A 125 -1.90 6.44 -10.95
C ILE A 125 -2.32 7.73 -11.64
N ASP A 126 -1.89 8.86 -11.09
CA ASP A 126 -2.20 10.18 -11.64
C ASP A 126 -1.08 10.69 -12.55
N HIS A 127 0.17 10.32 -12.27
CA HIS A 127 1.34 10.74 -13.04
C HIS A 127 1.52 9.92 -14.32
N ASP A 128 2.38 10.41 -15.21
CA ASP A 128 2.70 9.78 -16.49
C ASP A 128 3.89 8.82 -16.37
N TYR A 129 4.23 8.40 -15.14
CA TYR A 129 5.32 7.46 -14.88
C TYR A 129 5.21 6.83 -13.48
N VAL A 130 5.47 5.53 -13.41
CA VAL A 130 5.88 4.77 -12.21
C VAL A 130 7.04 3.85 -12.59
N PRO A 131 7.94 3.46 -11.67
CA PRO A 131 9.05 2.56 -12.00
C PRO A 131 8.59 1.26 -12.68
N GLU A 132 9.38 0.76 -13.64
CA GLU A 132 9.09 -0.51 -14.31
C GLU A 132 9.80 -1.71 -13.65
N ASP A 133 10.95 -1.47 -13.02
CA ASP A 133 11.81 -2.51 -12.48
C ASP A 133 11.16 -3.24 -11.29
N MET A 134 11.12 -4.57 -11.34
CA MET A 134 10.58 -5.38 -10.24
C MET A 134 11.41 -5.24 -8.96
N ASP A 135 12.73 -5.05 -9.08
CA ASP A 135 13.62 -4.83 -7.94
C ASP A 135 13.22 -3.59 -7.12
N TYR A 136 12.74 -2.52 -7.79
CA TYR A 136 12.21 -1.34 -7.10
C TYR A 136 11.05 -1.69 -6.15
N TYR A 137 10.11 -2.51 -6.64
CA TYR A 137 8.95 -2.94 -5.88
C TYR A 137 9.30 -3.98 -4.79
N ILE A 138 10.36 -4.75 -4.99
CA ILE A 138 10.92 -5.66 -3.97
C ILE A 138 11.49 -4.83 -2.81
N ASP A 139 12.30 -3.82 -3.09
CA ASP A 139 12.87 -2.95 -2.06
C ASP A 139 11.75 -2.23 -1.28
N MET A 140 10.78 -1.68 -2.00
CA MET A 140 9.62 -1.02 -1.40
C MET A 140 8.81 -1.94 -0.47
N ILE A 141 8.52 -3.19 -0.88
CA ILE A 141 7.75 -4.11 -0.02
C ILE A 141 8.59 -4.63 1.16
N ILE A 142 9.92 -4.68 1.04
CA ILE A 142 10.83 -4.97 2.15
C ILE A 142 10.76 -3.84 3.19
N GLU A 143 10.83 -2.58 2.78
CA GLU A 143 10.69 -1.44 3.70
C GLU A 143 9.34 -1.45 4.41
N ILE A 144 8.25 -1.71 3.69
CA ILE A 144 6.91 -1.87 4.27
C ILE A 144 6.91 -2.98 5.34
N LYS A 145 7.50 -4.14 5.05
CA LYS A 145 7.58 -5.24 6.01
C LYS A 145 8.36 -4.84 7.27
N GLU A 146 9.45 -4.11 7.13
CA GLU A 146 10.26 -3.64 8.26
C GLU A 146 9.48 -2.64 9.14
N LEU A 147 8.74 -1.72 8.53
CA LEU A 147 7.82 -0.83 9.25
C LEU A 147 6.77 -1.62 10.03
N LEU A 148 6.13 -2.60 9.39
CA LEU A 148 5.11 -3.45 10.02
C LEU A 148 5.69 -4.28 11.16
N GLN A 149 6.90 -4.82 10.99
CA GLN A 149 7.60 -5.54 12.06
C GLN A 149 7.93 -4.63 13.24
N LYS A 150 8.33 -3.37 12.97
CA LYS A 150 8.56 -2.40 14.04
C LYS A 150 7.26 -2.01 14.76
N SER A 151 6.17 -1.81 14.01
CA SER A 151 4.81 -1.58 14.53
C SER A 151 4.36 -2.72 15.45
N LEU A 152 4.57 -3.97 15.01
CA LEU A 152 4.28 -5.17 15.80
C LEU A 152 5.10 -5.23 17.09
N ASN A 153 6.42 -5.03 16.99
CA ASN A 153 7.33 -5.12 18.13
C ASN A 153 7.05 -4.06 19.21
N LEU A 154 6.68 -2.86 18.78
CA LEU A 154 6.36 -1.73 19.67
C LEU A 154 4.90 -1.72 20.12
N ASN A 155 4.05 -2.50 19.46
CA ASN A 155 2.59 -2.52 19.66
C ASN A 155 1.96 -1.12 19.51
N ILE A 156 2.35 -0.39 18.47
CA ILE A 156 1.82 0.94 18.13
C ILE A 156 1.61 1.09 16.62
N PRO A 157 0.60 1.85 16.15
CA PRO A 157 0.39 2.12 14.74
C PRO A 157 1.51 2.91 14.07
N LEU A 158 1.55 2.82 12.74
CA LEU A 158 2.27 3.75 11.88
C LEU A 158 1.51 5.09 11.84
N THR A 159 2.23 6.20 11.88
CA THR A 159 1.67 7.51 11.53
C THR A 159 1.78 7.71 10.02
N VAL A 160 0.67 8.05 9.38
CA VAL A 160 0.54 8.32 7.95
C VAL A 160 0.37 9.82 7.74
N ILE A 161 1.25 10.39 6.95
CA ILE A 161 1.34 11.81 6.63
C ILE A 161 1.29 11.92 5.11
N TYR A 162 0.38 12.75 4.58
CA TYR A 162 0.33 13.03 3.14
C TYR A 162 1.02 14.37 2.92
N GLU A 163 2.07 14.37 2.10
CA GLU A 163 2.87 15.54 1.77
C GLU A 163 2.52 16.04 0.35
N ASP A 164 2.45 17.36 0.22
CA ASP A 164 2.11 18.09 -1.01
C ASP A 164 3.35 18.46 -1.84
#